data_AF-A0A933Y434-F1
#
_entry.id   AF-A0A933Y434-F1
#
_cell.length_a   1.000
_cell.length_b   1.000
_cell.length_c   1.000
_cell.angle_alpha   90.00
_cell.angle_beta   90.00
_cell.angle_gamma   90.00
#
_symmetry.space_group_name_H-M   'P 1'
#
loop_
_entity.id
_entity.type
_entity.pdbx_description
1 polymer ?
#
loop_
_entity_poly.entity_id
_entity_poly.type
_entity_poly.pdbx_seq_one_letter_code
_entity_poly.pdbx_strand_id
1 'polypeptide(L)'
;MKLHSRITLACLVALPLAGIVTAQDNNSRGTERTAQEAARAQEEARAKAQEQTQRARDEAARREREAKGGKPEARDEKSPAEKNPRAVANEIAKLEAMHRERMARINRLMEVYRESNNVERLKELETLREAQRKRYENARARLKERAGAAEFERIDNKLAPGRRPGAPGRTPGAKGERRDGNADERAAAERLARERQEKERIENARKEAEAREKREKNAREKQKEKDGGGR
;
A
#
# COMPACT_ATOMS: atom_id res chain seq x y z
N MET A 1 48.97 54.05 -13.76
CA MET A 1 48.53 54.58 -12.45
C MET A 1 49.47 54.07 -11.36
N LYS A 2 49.65 54.87 -10.31
CA LYS A 2 50.82 54.91 -9.41
C LYS A 2 51.07 53.65 -8.57
N LEU A 3 52.32 53.16 -8.61
CA LEU A 3 52.93 52.23 -7.66
C LEU A 3 53.00 52.86 -6.27
N HIS A 4 52.53 52.14 -5.24
CA HIS A 4 52.87 52.43 -3.84
C HIS A 4 53.32 51.15 -3.15
N SER A 5 54.65 50.98 -3.16
CA SER A 5 55.42 50.20 -2.22
C SER A 5 55.40 50.90 -0.86
N ARG A 6 55.03 50.19 0.23
CA ARG A 6 55.50 50.50 1.58
C ARG A 6 55.70 49.24 2.42
N ILE A 7 56.99 49.06 2.71
CA ILE A 7 57.63 48.21 3.70
C ILE A 7 57.26 48.71 5.11
N THR A 8 56.92 47.81 6.02
CA THR A 8 57.09 47.97 7.49
C THR A 8 57.13 46.57 8.11
N LEU A 9 58.31 46.05 8.42
CA LEU A 9 59.09 46.20 9.66
C LEU A 9 58.72 45.11 10.69
N ALA A 10 59.69 44.22 10.88
CA ALA A 10 59.66 43.11 11.82
C ALA A 10 59.69 43.58 13.28
N CYS A 11 58.89 42.93 14.12
CA CYS A 11 59.17 42.82 15.55
C CYS A 11 59.17 41.33 15.91
N LEU A 12 60.38 40.76 15.89
CA LEU A 12 60.74 39.54 16.59
C LEU A 12 60.68 39.83 18.10
N VAL A 13 59.68 39.29 18.78
CA VAL A 13 59.69 39.19 20.24
C VAL A 13 59.99 37.74 20.57
N ALA A 14 61.26 37.48 20.87
CA ALA A 14 61.71 36.25 21.50
C ALA A 14 61.30 36.30 22.97
N LEU A 15 60.47 35.34 23.40
CA LEU A 15 60.23 35.06 24.82
C LEU A 15 60.55 33.58 25.09
N PRO A 16 61.10 33.28 26.28
CA PRO A 16 61.82 32.05 26.55
C PRO A 16 60.87 30.89 26.83
N LEU A 17 61.29 29.72 26.33
CA LEU A 17 60.85 28.40 26.75
C LEU A 17 61.13 28.23 28.25
N ALA A 18 60.10 28.36 29.07
CA ALA A 18 60.07 27.81 30.42
C ALA A 18 59.03 26.69 30.46
N GLY A 19 59.50 25.48 30.74
CA GLY A 19 58.71 24.27 30.75
C GLY A 19 57.56 24.32 31.75
N ILE A 20 56.38 23.95 31.27
CA ILE A 20 55.31 23.40 32.08
C ILE A 20 54.95 22.06 31.44
N VAL A 21 55.67 21.03 31.84
CA VAL A 21 55.13 19.67 31.82
C VAL A 21 54.39 19.52 33.15
N THR A 22 53.07 19.43 33.11
CA THR A 22 52.29 18.54 33.98
C THR A 22 50.79 18.70 33.70
N ALA A 23 50.14 17.54 33.49
CA ALA A 23 48.71 17.29 33.63
C ALA A 23 47.74 17.96 32.63
N GLN A 24 47.71 17.47 31.37
CA GLN A 24 46.66 17.87 30.43
C GLN A 24 45.96 16.72 29.67
N ASP A 25 46.06 15.46 30.15
CA ASP A 25 45.46 14.32 29.42
C ASP A 25 44.29 13.60 30.12
N ASN A 26 43.73 14.17 31.19
CA ASN A 26 42.50 13.63 31.82
C ASN A 26 41.27 14.53 31.68
N ASN A 27 41.40 15.73 31.10
CA ASN A 27 40.30 16.70 30.99
C ASN A 27 39.56 16.68 29.63
N SER A 28 40.11 15.98 28.62
CA SER A 28 39.50 15.85 27.28
C SER A 28 38.26 14.95 27.24
N ARG A 29 38.18 13.95 28.13
CA ARG A 29 37.00 13.06 28.22
C ARG A 29 35.80 13.72 28.93
N GLY A 30 36.04 14.77 29.72
CA GLY A 30 34.99 15.53 30.39
C GLY A 30 34.27 16.50 29.44
N THR A 31 35.02 17.17 28.57
CA THR A 31 34.49 18.13 27.59
C THR A 31 33.75 17.46 26.44
N GLU A 32 34.15 16.25 26.03
CA GLU A 32 33.42 15.48 25.01
C GLU A 32 32.06 14.98 25.52
N ARG A 33 31.96 14.58 26.79
CA ARG A 33 30.68 14.18 27.40
C ARG A 33 29.72 15.36 27.53
N THR A 34 30.20 16.54 27.93
CA THR A 34 29.36 17.74 28.02
C THR A 34 28.92 18.25 26.65
N ALA A 35 29.77 18.13 25.62
CA ALA A 35 29.39 18.47 24.24
C ALA A 35 28.32 17.51 23.68
N GLN A 36 28.43 16.21 23.96
CA GLN A 36 27.45 15.22 23.52
C GLN A 36 26.11 15.36 24.26
N GLU A 37 26.14 15.69 25.54
CA GLU A 37 24.95 15.97 26.35
C GLU A 37 24.26 17.27 25.90
N ALA A 38 25.03 18.32 25.58
CA ALA A 38 24.51 19.56 25.00
C ALA A 38 23.89 19.34 23.61
N ALA A 39 24.47 18.48 22.77
CA ALA A 39 23.91 18.14 21.46
C ALA A 39 22.56 17.39 21.59
N ARG A 40 22.46 16.43 22.51
CA ARG A 40 21.19 15.72 22.79
C ARG A 40 20.12 16.65 23.35
N ALA A 41 20.48 17.54 24.27
CA ALA A 41 19.58 18.55 24.79
C ALA A 41 19.08 19.51 23.68
N GLN A 42 19.94 19.85 22.71
CA GLN A 42 19.57 20.68 21.57
C GLN A 42 18.64 19.94 20.59
N GLU A 43 18.86 18.65 20.33
CA GLU A 43 17.96 17.84 19.51
C GLU A 43 16.59 17.64 20.17
N GLU A 44 16.55 17.35 21.47
CA GLU A 44 15.31 17.21 22.22
C GLU A 44 14.53 18.54 22.25
N ALA A 45 15.21 19.67 22.41
CA ALA A 45 14.59 20.99 22.32
C ALA A 45 14.00 21.27 20.92
N ARG A 46 14.70 20.87 19.84
CA ARG A 46 14.21 20.99 18.46
C ARG A 46 13.00 20.08 18.22
N ALA A 47 13.02 18.85 18.73
CA ALA A 47 11.91 17.92 18.63
C ALA A 47 10.65 18.44 19.35
N LYS A 48 10.81 18.96 20.58
CA LYS A 48 9.72 19.59 21.34
C LYS A 48 9.15 20.83 20.63
N ALA A 49 10.01 21.66 20.03
CA ALA A 49 9.56 22.81 19.25
C ALA A 49 8.78 22.41 17.98
N GLN A 50 9.21 21.35 17.29
CA GLN A 50 8.48 20.81 16.14
C GLN A 50 7.12 20.21 16.56
N GLU A 51 7.06 19.49 17.67
CA GLU A 51 5.82 18.93 18.19
C GLU A 51 4.82 20.04 18.59
N GLN A 52 5.29 21.11 19.23
CA GLN A 52 4.44 22.25 19.58
C GLN A 52 3.90 22.98 18.34
N THR A 53 4.73 23.14 17.30
CA THR A 53 4.27 23.77 16.05
C THR A 53 3.29 22.87 15.28
N GLN A 54 3.46 21.55 15.31
CA GLN A 54 2.49 20.62 14.74
C GLN A 54 1.16 20.66 15.50
N ARG A 55 1.18 20.60 16.84
CA ARG A 55 -0.04 20.72 17.67
C ARG A 55 -0.79 22.03 17.42
N ALA A 56 -0.07 23.15 17.32
CA ALA A 56 -0.67 24.44 17.00
C ALA A 56 -1.31 24.48 15.60
N ARG A 57 -0.68 23.84 14.60
CA ARG A 57 -1.24 23.71 13.24
C ARG A 57 -2.49 22.83 13.22
N ASP A 58 -2.47 21.71 13.92
CA ASP A 58 -3.62 20.79 13.99
C ASP A 58 -4.80 21.43 14.73
N GLU A 59 -4.53 22.18 15.81
CA GLU A 59 -5.56 22.92 16.53
C GLU A 59 -6.11 24.08 15.68
N ALA A 60 -5.26 24.80 14.95
CA ALA A 60 -5.70 25.83 14.00
C ALA A 60 -6.55 25.24 12.87
N ALA A 61 -6.14 24.11 12.29
CA ALA A 61 -6.90 23.41 11.25
C ALA A 61 -8.23 22.87 11.79
N ARG A 62 -8.28 22.43 13.05
CA ARG A 62 -9.52 22.02 13.72
C ARG A 62 -10.44 23.21 13.95
N ARG A 63 -9.94 24.34 14.47
CA ARG A 63 -10.71 25.57 14.65
C ARG A 63 -11.18 26.15 13.32
N GLU A 64 -10.38 26.04 12.26
CA GLU A 64 -10.80 26.45 10.92
C GLU A 64 -11.91 25.56 10.37
N ARG A 65 -11.87 24.24 10.62
CA ARG A 65 -12.96 23.32 10.27
C ARG A 65 -14.22 23.55 11.11
N GLU A 66 -14.09 23.91 12.38
CA GLU A 66 -15.21 24.25 13.26
C GLU A 66 -15.81 25.62 12.89
N ALA A 67 -14.99 26.61 12.53
CA ALA A 67 -15.44 27.93 12.06
C ALA A 67 -16.02 27.90 10.64
N LYS A 68 -15.48 27.04 9.75
CA LYS A 68 -16.08 26.70 8.44
C LYS A 68 -17.13 25.61 8.54
N GLY A 69 -17.39 25.10 9.75
CA GLY A 69 -18.59 24.36 10.12
C GLY A 69 -19.76 25.33 10.12
N GLY A 70 -20.03 25.92 8.96
CA GLY A 70 -21.30 26.58 8.68
C GLY A 70 -22.38 25.64 9.15
N LYS A 71 -23.30 26.16 9.96
CA LYS A 71 -24.61 25.54 10.20
C LYS A 71 -24.99 24.83 8.91
N PRO A 72 -25.27 23.51 8.92
CA PRO A 72 -25.89 22.92 7.75
C PRO A 72 -27.09 23.81 7.46
N GLU A 73 -27.07 24.53 6.34
CA GLU A 73 -28.25 25.22 5.85
C GLU A 73 -29.35 24.18 5.96
N ALA A 74 -30.35 24.48 6.77
CA ALA A 74 -31.56 23.69 6.86
C ALA A 74 -32.08 23.67 5.42
N ARG A 75 -31.75 22.59 4.71
CA ARG A 75 -32.15 22.39 3.34
C ARG A 75 -33.64 22.11 3.41
N ASP A 76 -34.41 23.18 3.32
CA ASP A 76 -35.85 23.17 3.09
C ASP A 76 -36.10 22.49 1.75
N GLU A 77 -36.10 21.17 1.72
CA GLU A 77 -36.37 20.41 0.50
C GLU A 77 -36.87 19.03 0.92
N LYS A 78 -38.19 18.82 0.76
CA LYS A 78 -38.82 17.50 0.63
C LYS A 78 -37.79 16.50 0.10
N SER A 79 -37.53 15.45 0.87
CA SER A 79 -36.54 14.42 0.55
C SER A 79 -36.59 14.15 -0.97
N PRO A 80 -35.49 14.28 -1.72
CA PRO A 80 -35.50 14.09 -3.17
C PRO A 80 -35.97 12.69 -3.59
N ALA A 81 -36.08 11.75 -2.65
CA ALA A 81 -36.71 10.46 -2.87
C ALA A 81 -38.24 10.53 -3.04
N GLU A 82 -38.92 11.51 -2.45
CA GLU A 82 -40.35 11.77 -2.74
C GLU A 82 -40.54 12.25 -4.18
N LYS A 83 -39.57 13.00 -4.72
CA LYS A 83 -39.64 13.54 -6.09
C LYS A 83 -39.29 12.49 -7.15
N ASN A 84 -38.33 11.60 -6.90
CA ASN A 84 -37.89 10.60 -7.89
C ASN A 84 -37.30 9.31 -7.24
N PRO A 85 -38.13 8.35 -6.80
CA PRO A 85 -37.66 7.11 -6.18
C PRO A 85 -36.82 6.23 -7.13
N ARG A 86 -37.09 6.32 -8.44
CA ARG A 86 -36.31 5.63 -9.48
C ARG A 86 -34.87 6.12 -9.57
N ALA A 87 -34.64 7.42 -9.40
CA ALA A 87 -33.30 7.99 -9.45
C ALA A 87 -32.46 7.51 -8.27
N VAL A 88 -33.04 7.51 -7.07
CA VAL A 88 -32.41 6.99 -5.84
C VAL A 88 -32.11 5.50 -5.97
N ALA A 89 -33.03 4.71 -6.53
CA ALA A 89 -32.79 3.29 -6.80
C ALA A 89 -31.63 3.05 -7.78
N ASN A 90 -31.53 3.86 -8.84
CA ASN A 90 -30.41 3.78 -9.78
C ASN A 90 -29.07 4.19 -9.13
N GLU A 91 -29.08 5.20 -8.25
CA GLU A 91 -27.91 5.60 -7.47
C GLU A 91 -27.43 4.46 -6.54
N ILE A 92 -28.36 3.83 -5.82
CA ILE A 92 -28.05 2.69 -4.93
C ILE A 92 -27.50 1.51 -5.75
N ALA A 93 -28.17 1.14 -6.85
CA ALA A 93 -27.72 0.06 -7.72
C ALA A 93 -26.31 0.31 -8.29
N LYS A 94 -26.03 1.55 -8.72
CA LYS A 94 -24.70 1.94 -9.22
C LYS A 94 -23.65 1.88 -8.11
N LEU A 95 -23.99 2.34 -6.90
CA LEU A 95 -23.09 2.29 -5.74
C LEU A 95 -22.73 0.84 -5.38
N GLU A 96 -23.73 -0.04 -5.32
CA GLU A 96 -23.54 -1.47 -5.07
C GLU A 96 -22.68 -2.13 -6.15
N ALA A 97 -22.98 -1.88 -7.43
CA ALA A 97 -22.23 -2.44 -8.54
C ALA A 97 -20.73 -2.06 -8.45
N MET A 98 -20.43 -0.78 -8.25
CA MET A 98 -19.06 -0.30 -8.07
C MET A 98 -18.38 -0.90 -6.84
N HIS A 99 -19.11 -1.06 -5.72
CA HIS A 99 -18.57 -1.67 -4.52
C HIS A 99 -18.21 -3.15 -4.75
N ARG A 100 -19.12 -3.94 -5.33
CA ARG A 100 -18.90 -5.36 -5.64
C ARG A 100 -17.72 -5.54 -6.59
N GLU A 101 -17.65 -4.75 -7.66
CA GLU A 101 -16.55 -4.78 -8.62
C GLU A 101 -15.20 -4.50 -7.95
N ARG A 102 -15.11 -3.43 -7.16
CA ARG A 102 -13.87 -3.06 -6.46
C ARG A 102 -13.46 -4.12 -5.43
N MET A 103 -14.40 -4.66 -4.67
CA MET A 103 -14.12 -5.74 -3.70
C MET A 103 -13.65 -7.01 -4.40
N ALA A 104 -14.26 -7.39 -5.52
CA ALA A 104 -13.82 -8.53 -6.31
C ALA A 104 -12.40 -8.33 -6.85
N ARG A 105 -12.08 -7.14 -7.35
CA ARG A 105 -10.73 -6.79 -7.81
C ARG A 105 -9.70 -6.87 -6.67
N ILE A 106 -10.01 -6.32 -5.50
CA ILE A 106 -9.13 -6.40 -4.31
C ILE A 106 -8.90 -7.85 -3.91
N ASN A 107 -9.95 -8.67 -3.85
CA ASN A 107 -9.83 -10.09 -3.48
C ASN A 107 -8.94 -10.87 -4.49
N ARG A 108 -9.13 -10.66 -5.79
CA ARG A 108 -8.28 -11.27 -6.83
C ARG A 108 -6.80 -10.86 -6.67
N LEU A 109 -6.54 -9.59 -6.36
CA LEU A 109 -5.16 -9.13 -6.10
C LEU A 109 -4.58 -9.78 -4.83
N MET A 110 -5.39 -9.94 -3.78
CA MET A 110 -4.94 -10.65 -2.58
C MET A 110 -4.58 -12.11 -2.88
N GLU A 111 -5.31 -12.79 -3.77
CA GLU A 111 -4.97 -14.16 -4.20
C GLU A 111 -3.61 -14.20 -4.90
N VAL A 112 -3.37 -13.30 -5.86
CA VAL A 112 -2.08 -13.20 -6.58
C VAL A 112 -0.90 -12.90 -5.63
N TYR A 113 -1.09 -12.02 -4.64
CA TYR A 113 -0.04 -11.70 -3.68
C TYR A 113 0.17 -12.78 -2.61
N ARG A 114 -0.84 -13.61 -2.33
CA ARG A 114 -0.69 -14.81 -1.51
C ARG A 114 0.17 -15.85 -2.22
N GLU A 115 -0.05 -16.08 -3.51
CA GLU A 115 0.76 -17.01 -4.29
C GLU A 115 2.23 -16.60 -4.38
N SER A 116 2.51 -15.29 -4.41
CA SER A 116 3.87 -14.74 -4.41
C SER A 116 4.45 -14.47 -3.02
N ASN A 117 3.76 -14.85 -1.93
CA ASN A 117 4.16 -14.62 -0.53
C ASN A 117 4.54 -13.16 -0.21
N ASN A 118 3.94 -12.18 -0.89
CA ASN A 118 4.24 -10.76 -0.66
C ASN A 118 3.39 -10.21 0.51
N VAL A 119 3.89 -10.39 1.73
CA VAL A 119 3.19 -10.02 2.98
C VAL A 119 2.92 -8.52 3.08
N GLU A 120 3.83 -7.67 2.60
CA GLU A 120 3.66 -6.21 2.65
C GLU A 120 2.47 -5.76 1.80
N ARG A 121 2.37 -6.25 0.57
CA ARG A 121 1.25 -5.94 -0.33
C ARG A 121 -0.07 -6.49 0.18
N LEU A 122 -0.07 -7.63 0.87
CA LEU A 122 -1.29 -8.16 1.48
C LEU A 122 -1.82 -7.24 2.59
N LYS A 123 -0.95 -6.71 3.45
CA LYS A 123 -1.35 -5.72 4.47
C LYS A 123 -1.90 -4.45 3.85
N GLU A 124 -1.26 -3.93 2.80
CA GLU A 124 -1.78 -2.77 2.07
C GLU A 124 -3.18 -3.04 1.49
N LEU A 125 -3.39 -4.21 0.88
CA LEU A 125 -4.70 -4.58 0.33
C LEU A 125 -5.78 -4.78 1.38
N GLU A 126 -5.43 -5.27 2.57
CA GLU A 126 -6.35 -5.35 3.72
C GLU A 126 -6.80 -3.95 4.17
N THR A 127 -5.86 -3.00 4.31
CA THR A 127 -6.21 -1.62 4.65
C THR A 127 -7.08 -0.96 3.57
N LEU A 128 -6.79 -1.21 2.28
CA LEU A 128 -7.60 -0.75 1.15
C LEU A 128 -9.01 -1.35 1.18
N ARG A 129 -9.13 -2.64 1.51
CA ARG A 129 -10.41 -3.34 1.63
C ARG A 129 -11.27 -2.71 2.73
N GLU A 130 -10.70 -2.46 3.88
CA GLU A 130 -11.39 -1.80 5.00
C GLU A 130 -11.79 -0.36 4.65
N ALA A 131 -10.88 0.41 4.05
CA ALA A 131 -11.17 1.77 3.60
C ALA A 131 -12.33 1.80 2.59
N GLN A 132 -12.35 0.84 1.65
CA GLN A 132 -13.42 0.72 0.66
C GLN A 132 -14.76 0.31 1.28
N ARG A 133 -14.76 -0.56 2.31
CA ARG A 133 -15.96 -0.88 3.10
C ARG A 133 -16.51 0.33 3.83
N LYS A 134 -15.67 1.08 4.56
CA LYS A 134 -16.07 2.31 5.25
C LYS A 134 -16.66 3.35 4.30
N ARG A 135 -16.02 3.55 3.13
CA ARG A 135 -16.54 4.47 2.09
C ARG A 135 -17.92 4.04 1.59
N TYR A 136 -18.12 2.74 1.37
CA TYR A 136 -19.40 2.19 0.95
C TYR A 136 -20.47 2.35 2.04
N GLU A 137 -20.17 2.01 3.29
CA GLU A 137 -21.07 2.16 4.42
C GLU A 137 -21.50 3.62 4.61
N ASN A 138 -20.54 4.56 4.56
CA ASN A 138 -20.83 5.99 4.65
C ASN A 138 -21.70 6.48 3.49
N ALA A 139 -21.42 6.05 2.25
CA ALA A 139 -22.23 6.42 1.08
C ALA A 139 -23.64 5.82 1.18
N ARG A 140 -23.76 4.57 1.63
CA ARG A 140 -25.03 3.87 1.85
C ARG A 140 -25.85 4.54 2.96
N ALA A 141 -25.22 4.95 4.06
CA ALA A 141 -25.88 5.69 5.13
C ALA A 141 -26.44 7.03 4.65
N ARG A 142 -25.67 7.80 3.86
CA ARG A 142 -26.16 9.05 3.24
C ARG A 142 -27.33 8.82 2.29
N LEU A 143 -27.31 7.74 1.51
CA LEU A 143 -28.44 7.38 0.64
C LEU A 143 -29.66 6.94 1.45
N LYS A 144 -29.47 6.23 2.57
CA LYS A 144 -30.55 5.85 3.50
C LYS A 144 -31.20 7.07 4.15
N GLU A 145 -30.40 8.02 4.60
CA GLU A 145 -30.87 9.30 5.14
C GLU A 145 -31.64 10.10 4.08
N ARG A 146 -31.07 10.20 2.87
CA ARG A 146 -31.70 10.89 1.74
C ARG A 146 -33.01 10.24 1.31
N ALA A 147 -33.10 8.91 1.32
CA ALA A 147 -34.26 8.15 0.87
C ALA A 147 -35.37 7.99 1.92
N GLY A 148 -35.02 8.13 3.20
CA GLY A 148 -35.84 7.65 4.30
C GLY A 148 -35.68 6.15 4.52
N ALA A 149 -35.65 5.71 5.77
CA ALA A 149 -35.35 4.33 6.14
C ALA A 149 -36.30 3.30 5.49
N ALA A 150 -37.60 3.59 5.46
CA ALA A 150 -38.61 2.68 4.91
C ALA A 150 -38.49 2.51 3.38
N GLU A 151 -38.26 3.60 2.63
CA GLU A 151 -38.14 3.52 1.17
C GLU A 151 -36.78 2.94 0.77
N PHE A 152 -35.72 3.26 1.53
CA PHE A 152 -34.42 2.63 1.36
C PHE A 152 -34.51 1.11 1.50
N GLU A 153 -35.16 0.59 2.56
CA GLU A 153 -35.34 -0.85 2.76
C GLU A 153 -36.17 -1.49 1.64
N ARG A 154 -37.20 -0.81 1.12
CA ARG A 154 -37.96 -1.31 -0.04
C ARG A 154 -37.09 -1.41 -1.28
N ILE A 155 -36.23 -0.42 -1.53
CA ILE A 155 -35.32 -0.42 -2.69
C ILE A 155 -34.22 -1.48 -2.51
N ASP A 156 -33.59 -1.54 -1.34
CA ASP A 156 -32.54 -2.49 -0.98
C ASP A 156 -33.03 -3.94 -1.11
N ASN A 157 -34.25 -4.23 -0.63
CA ASN A 157 -34.88 -5.54 -0.79
C ASN A 157 -35.14 -5.93 -2.26
N LYS A 158 -35.37 -4.95 -3.15
CA LYS A 158 -35.55 -5.20 -4.60
C LYS A 158 -34.21 -5.38 -5.33
N LEU A 159 -33.15 -4.77 -4.84
CA LEU A 159 -31.79 -4.85 -5.41
C LEU A 159 -30.98 -6.03 -4.87
N ALA A 160 -31.38 -6.60 -3.73
CA ALA A 160 -30.76 -7.77 -3.14
C ALA A 160 -30.69 -8.94 -4.16
N PRO A 161 -29.47 -9.41 -4.50
CA PRO A 161 -29.29 -10.47 -5.48
C PRO A 161 -29.91 -11.76 -4.92
N GLY A 162 -30.98 -12.24 -5.56
CA GLY A 162 -31.68 -13.48 -5.18
C GLY A 162 -33.11 -13.29 -4.66
N ARG A 163 -33.57 -12.06 -4.39
CA ARG A 163 -34.97 -11.80 -4.04
C ARG A 163 -35.65 -11.00 -5.15
N ARG A 164 -36.11 -11.70 -6.20
CA ARG A 164 -37.05 -11.08 -7.15
C ARG A 164 -38.39 -10.86 -6.43
N PRO A 165 -38.91 -9.62 -6.34
CA PRO A 165 -40.25 -9.38 -5.80
C PRO A 165 -41.26 -9.90 -6.82
N GLY A 166 -42.01 -10.94 -6.47
CA GLY A 166 -43.07 -11.49 -7.33
C GLY A 166 -42.64 -12.57 -8.32
N ALA A 167 -41.68 -13.44 -7.98
CA ALA A 167 -41.56 -14.73 -8.66
C ALA A 167 -42.44 -15.78 -7.94
N PRO A 168 -43.74 -15.94 -8.29
CA PRO A 168 -44.47 -17.12 -7.86
C PRO A 168 -43.81 -18.32 -8.52
N GLY A 169 -43.52 -19.35 -7.71
CA GLY A 169 -42.98 -20.66 -8.08
C GLY A 169 -42.59 -20.85 -9.55
N ARG A 170 -41.38 -20.45 -9.94
CA ARG A 170 -40.75 -21.05 -11.12
C ARG A 170 -40.19 -22.39 -10.70
N THR A 171 -40.95 -23.41 -11.01
CA THR A 171 -40.55 -24.83 -11.04
C THR A 171 -39.17 -25.00 -11.67
N PRO A 172 -38.33 -25.92 -11.14
CA PRO A 172 -37.03 -26.22 -11.69
C PRO A 172 -37.21 -27.04 -12.97
N GLY A 173 -37.51 -26.40 -14.11
CA GLY A 173 -37.79 -27.16 -15.33
C GLY A 173 -37.82 -26.40 -16.67
N ALA A 174 -37.66 -25.08 -16.71
CA ALA A 174 -37.68 -24.34 -17.98
C ALA A 174 -36.25 -24.16 -18.54
N LYS A 175 -35.86 -25.08 -19.44
CA LYS A 175 -34.79 -24.91 -20.41
C LYS A 175 -35.08 -23.68 -21.27
N GLY A 176 -34.21 -22.67 -21.18
CA GLY A 176 -34.30 -21.45 -21.97
C GLY A 176 -33.09 -20.58 -21.71
N GLU A 177 -32.06 -20.76 -22.55
CA GLU A 177 -30.98 -19.81 -22.86
C GLU A 177 -30.46 -18.95 -21.70
N ARG A 178 -29.65 -19.57 -20.84
CA ARG A 178 -28.69 -18.82 -20.04
C ARG A 178 -27.44 -18.63 -20.89
N ARG A 179 -27.28 -17.44 -21.45
CA ARG A 179 -26.00 -16.96 -21.98
C ARG A 179 -24.98 -17.07 -20.85
N ASP A 180 -23.98 -17.91 -21.06
CA ASP A 180 -22.99 -18.37 -20.09
C ASP A 180 -22.18 -17.22 -19.48
N GLY A 181 -22.59 -16.74 -18.30
CA GLY A 181 -21.76 -15.87 -17.45
C GLY A 181 -20.49 -16.52 -16.91
N ASN A 182 -20.22 -17.78 -17.27
CA ASN A 182 -19.04 -18.57 -16.88
C ASN A 182 -18.07 -18.85 -18.03
N ALA A 183 -18.32 -18.33 -19.24
CA ALA A 183 -17.42 -18.55 -20.37
C ALA A 183 -16.03 -17.94 -20.12
N ASP A 184 -15.98 -16.73 -19.55
CA ASP A 184 -14.73 -16.05 -19.24
C ASP A 184 -13.97 -16.70 -18.08
N GLU A 185 -14.69 -17.21 -17.06
CA GLU A 185 -14.07 -17.94 -15.95
C GLU A 185 -13.51 -19.30 -16.40
N ARG A 186 -14.20 -20.01 -17.30
CA ARG A 186 -13.67 -21.25 -17.90
C ARG A 186 -12.46 -20.99 -18.79
N ALA A 187 -12.49 -19.94 -19.60
CA ALA A 187 -11.36 -19.56 -20.43
C ALA A 187 -10.13 -19.16 -19.60
N ALA A 188 -10.34 -18.47 -18.46
CA ALA A 188 -9.27 -18.13 -17.53
C ALA A 188 -8.70 -19.38 -16.84
N ALA A 189 -9.56 -20.30 -16.37
CA ALA A 189 -9.14 -21.55 -15.76
C ALA A 189 -8.35 -22.44 -16.74
N GLU A 190 -8.76 -22.50 -18.00
CA GLU A 190 -8.07 -23.27 -19.04
C GLU A 190 -6.69 -22.68 -19.38
N ARG A 191 -6.55 -21.35 -19.40
CA ARG A 191 -5.24 -20.69 -19.57
C ARG A 191 -4.28 -21.01 -18.42
N LEU A 192 -4.76 -20.96 -17.18
CA LEU A 192 -3.99 -21.33 -16.00
C LEU A 192 -3.55 -22.80 -16.03
N ALA A 193 -4.42 -23.70 -16.48
CA ALA A 193 -4.08 -25.12 -16.62
C ALA A 193 -2.99 -25.34 -17.68
N ARG A 194 -3.06 -24.64 -18.83
CA ARG A 194 -2.04 -24.70 -19.88
C ARG A 194 -0.69 -24.16 -19.40
N GLU A 195 -0.69 -23.04 -18.68
CA GLU A 195 0.55 -22.46 -18.14
C GLU A 195 1.23 -23.38 -17.12
N ARG A 196 0.45 -24.07 -16.27
CA ARG A 196 0.99 -25.09 -15.34
C ARG A 196 1.63 -26.26 -16.09
N GLN A 197 0.95 -26.80 -17.10
CA GLN A 197 1.50 -27.88 -17.92
C GLN A 197 2.76 -27.46 -18.68
N GLU A 198 2.82 -26.21 -19.16
CA GLU A 198 4.00 -25.68 -19.83
C GLU A 198 5.20 -25.54 -18.88
N LYS A 199 4.98 -25.02 -17.66
CA LYS A 199 6.02 -24.95 -16.62
C LYS A 199 6.55 -26.34 -16.25
N GLU A 200 5.67 -27.32 -16.07
CA GLU A 200 6.08 -28.70 -15.80
C GLU A 200 6.89 -29.31 -16.95
N ARG A 201 6.52 -29.02 -18.21
CA ARG A 201 7.28 -29.47 -19.38
C ARG A 201 8.68 -28.85 -19.43
N ILE A 202 8.79 -27.55 -19.16
CA ILE A 202 10.08 -26.83 -19.12
C ILE A 202 10.95 -27.37 -17.99
N GLU A 203 10.38 -27.60 -16.81
CA GLU A 203 11.12 -28.16 -15.67
C GLU A 203 11.62 -29.58 -15.96
N ASN A 204 10.78 -30.43 -16.55
CA ASN A 204 11.18 -31.78 -16.95
C ASN A 204 12.27 -31.77 -18.03
N ALA A 205 12.15 -30.88 -19.04
CA ALA A 205 13.18 -30.72 -20.06
C ALA A 205 14.52 -30.25 -19.46
N ARG A 206 14.48 -29.36 -18.46
CA ARG A 206 15.68 -28.91 -17.75
C ARG A 206 16.34 -30.04 -16.95
N LYS A 207 15.55 -30.83 -16.22
CA LYS A 207 16.05 -32.00 -15.47
C LYS A 207 16.66 -33.04 -16.41
N GLU A 208 16.05 -33.26 -17.58
CA GLU A 208 16.59 -34.18 -18.58
C GLU A 208 17.91 -33.68 -19.18
N ALA A 209 18.01 -32.38 -19.49
CA ALA A 209 19.24 -31.77 -19.98
C ALA A 209 20.39 -31.88 -18.96
N GLU A 210 20.11 -31.61 -17.67
CA GLU A 210 21.09 -31.77 -16.60
C GLU A 210 21.53 -33.23 -16.43
N ALA A 211 20.59 -34.18 -16.53
CA ALA A 211 20.89 -35.60 -16.49
C ALA A 211 21.77 -36.05 -17.68
N ARG A 212 21.54 -35.52 -18.88
CA ARG A 212 22.38 -35.77 -20.06
C ARG A 212 23.78 -35.21 -19.87
N GLU A 213 23.92 -33.98 -19.37
CA GLU A 213 25.23 -33.36 -19.11
C GLU A 213 26.04 -34.17 -18.08
N LYS A 214 25.39 -34.63 -17.00
CA LYS A 214 26.04 -35.51 -16.00
C LYS A 214 26.50 -36.83 -16.61
N ARG A 215 25.69 -37.45 -17.46
CA ARG A 215 26.07 -38.69 -18.17
C ARG A 215 27.27 -38.47 -19.10
N GLU A 216 27.30 -37.34 -19.81
CA GLU A 216 28.40 -37.00 -20.70
C GLU A 216 29.71 -36.73 -19.95
N LYS A 217 29.65 -35.99 -18.83
CA LYS A 217 30.81 -35.78 -17.95
C LYS A 217 31.36 -37.11 -17.41
N ASN A 218 30.49 -37.98 -16.89
CA ASN A 218 30.90 -39.29 -16.40
C ASN A 218 31.50 -40.17 -17.52
N ALA A 219 30.98 -40.08 -18.75
CA ALA A 219 31.54 -40.80 -19.89
C ALA A 219 32.94 -40.30 -20.26
N ARG A 220 33.15 -38.96 -20.26
CA ARG A 220 34.46 -38.34 -20.52
C ARG A 220 35.48 -38.69 -19.43
N GLU A 221 35.08 -38.72 -18.17
CA GLU A 221 35.95 -39.12 -17.06
C GLU A 221 36.39 -40.58 -17.19
N LYS A 222 35.45 -41.50 -17.45
CA LYS A 222 35.77 -42.91 -17.71
C LYS A 222 36.69 -43.11 -18.92
N GLN A 223 36.57 -42.28 -19.95
CA GLN A 223 37.47 -42.35 -21.11
C GLN A 223 38.90 -41.90 -20.74
N LYS A 224 39.04 -40.82 -19.96
CA LYS A 224 40.34 -40.37 -19.45
C LYS A 224 41.01 -41.41 -18.55
N GLU A 225 40.25 -42.12 -17.71
CA GLU A 225 40.78 -43.22 -16.89
C GLU A 225 41.32 -44.38 -17.74
N LYS A 226 40.62 -44.74 -18.82
CA LYS A 226 41.08 -45.78 -19.76
C LYS A 226 42.34 -45.38 -20.51
N ASP A 227 42.41 -44.13 -20.97
CA ASP A 227 43.54 -43.62 -21.76
C ASP A 227 44.78 -43.31 -20.88
N GLY A 228 44.58 -43.03 -19.58
CA GLY A 228 45.65 -42.68 -18.63
C GLY A 228 46.23 -43.84 -17.80
N GLY A 229 45.59 -45.01 -17.79
CA GLY A 229 46.00 -46.18 -17.00
C GLY A 229 47.04 -47.11 -17.65
N GLY A 230 47.52 -46.78 -18.85
CA GLY A 230 48.56 -47.53 -19.57
C GLY A 230 49.96 -46.96 -19.35
N ARG A 231 50.55 -47.18 -18.17
CA ARG A 231 51.98 -47.04 -17.93
C ARG A 231 52.49 -48.18 -17.06
#